data_AF-A0A840U577-F1
#
_entry.id   AF-A0A840U577-F1
#
_cell.length_a   1.000
_cell.length_b   1.000
_cell.length_c   1.000
_cell.angle_alpha   90.00
_cell.angle_beta   90.00
_cell.angle_gamma   90.00
#
_symmetry.space_group_name_H-M   'P 1'
#
loop_
_entity.id
_entity.type
_entity.pdbx_description
1 polymer ?
#
loop_
_entity_poly.entity_id
_entity_poly.type
_entity_poly.pdbx_seq_one_letter_code
_entity_poly.pdbx_strand_id
1 'polypeptide(L)'
;MRIRFFALITAITSAIAASPVRAENIDLLMSQVFAGAEVTYIGYESVERQDIPEAATVDRKYLIVDFRFRNEQPKNEQLQASVHKACMALLRNRELIRSLSDSGYDMVSVAFDRRSQFDCL
;
A
#
# COMPACT_ATOMS: atom_id res chain seq x y z
N MET A 1 13.63 -51.83 -41.12
CA MET A 1 14.89 -51.12 -40.80
C MET A 1 14.88 -49.77 -41.51
N ARG A 2 14.73 -48.67 -40.74
CA ARG A 2 15.13 -47.30 -41.08
C ARG A 2 14.83 -46.42 -39.86
N ILE A 3 15.83 -46.29 -38.99
CA ILE A 3 15.84 -45.42 -37.82
C ILE A 3 16.07 -44.00 -38.34
N ARG A 4 15.17 -43.07 -38.01
CA ARG A 4 15.40 -41.63 -38.20
C ARG A 4 15.43 -40.98 -36.82
N PHE A 5 16.65 -40.65 -36.40
CA PHE A 5 16.93 -39.69 -35.34
C PHE A 5 16.26 -38.36 -35.69
N PHE A 6 15.43 -37.84 -34.79
CA PHE A 6 15.02 -36.44 -34.81
C PHE A 6 15.29 -35.83 -33.44
N ALA A 7 15.98 -34.71 -33.49
CA ALA A 7 16.62 -34.03 -32.38
C ALA A 7 15.60 -33.56 -31.32
N LEU A 8 15.96 -33.77 -30.06
CA LEU A 8 15.27 -33.25 -28.89
C LEU A 8 15.56 -31.74 -28.79
N ILE A 9 14.58 -30.88 -29.06
CA ILE A 9 14.68 -29.45 -28.80
C ILE A 9 14.06 -29.19 -27.42
N THR A 10 14.91 -29.09 -26.40
CA THR A 10 14.51 -28.72 -25.04
C THR A 10 14.34 -27.21 -24.99
N ALA A 11 13.10 -26.72 -25.11
CA ALA A 11 12.77 -25.32 -24.85
C ALA A 11 12.78 -25.08 -23.33
N ILE A 12 13.85 -24.48 -22.82
CA ILE A 12 13.91 -24.02 -21.43
C ILE A 12 13.11 -22.71 -21.37
N THR A 13 11.83 -22.80 -21.03
CA THR A 13 11.03 -21.64 -20.65
C THR A 13 11.42 -21.22 -19.25
N SER A 14 12.34 -20.25 -19.14
CA SER A 14 12.63 -19.56 -17.89
C SER A 14 11.41 -18.75 -17.47
N ALA A 15 10.60 -19.32 -16.56
CA ALA A 15 9.59 -18.57 -15.84
C ALA A 15 10.32 -17.58 -14.90
N ILE A 16 10.28 -16.31 -15.24
CA ILE A 16 10.72 -15.23 -14.35
C ILE A 16 9.69 -15.20 -13.22
N ALA A 17 10.06 -15.75 -12.06
CA ALA A 17 9.28 -15.60 -10.84
C ALA A 17 9.26 -14.11 -10.48
N ALA A 18 8.12 -13.45 -10.67
CA ALA A 18 7.89 -12.11 -10.14
C ALA A 18 7.79 -12.24 -8.61
N SER A 19 8.81 -11.79 -7.89
CA SER A 19 8.81 -11.80 -6.43
C SER A 19 7.75 -10.81 -5.90
N PRO A 20 6.81 -11.21 -5.02
CA PRO A 20 5.81 -10.32 -4.43
C PRO A 20 6.42 -9.47 -3.30
N VAL A 21 7.56 -8.83 -3.53
CA VAL A 21 8.40 -8.20 -2.49
C VAL A 21 7.86 -6.84 -2.01
N ARG A 22 6.79 -6.29 -2.60
CA ARG A 22 6.37 -4.91 -2.30
C ARG A 22 5.35 -4.74 -1.17
N ALA A 23 4.59 -5.78 -0.82
CA ALA A 23 3.52 -5.70 0.19
C ALA A 23 4.04 -5.79 1.64
N GLU A 24 5.00 -6.67 1.94
CA GLU A 24 5.45 -6.93 3.32
C GLU A 24 6.13 -5.72 4.00
N ASN A 25 6.63 -4.75 3.23
CA ASN A 25 7.34 -3.60 3.79
C ASN A 25 6.40 -2.57 4.45
N ILE A 26 5.20 -2.37 3.89
CA ILE A 26 4.28 -1.35 4.41
C ILE A 26 3.62 -1.79 5.71
N ASP A 27 3.20 -3.05 5.82
CA ASP A 27 2.61 -3.59 7.05
C ASP A 27 3.60 -3.51 8.23
N LEU A 28 4.86 -3.85 7.98
CA LEU A 28 5.94 -3.75 8.97
C LEU A 28 6.21 -2.30 9.36
N LEU A 29 6.26 -1.39 8.39
CA LEU A 29 6.48 0.03 8.67
C LEU A 29 5.32 0.62 9.50
N MET A 30 4.08 0.35 9.08
CA MET A 30 2.88 0.96 9.67
C MET A 30 2.53 0.38 11.04
N SER A 31 2.76 -0.92 11.27
CA SER A 31 2.57 -1.54 12.59
C SER A 31 3.47 -0.94 13.68
N GLN A 32 4.61 -0.34 13.31
CA GLN A 32 5.55 0.28 14.25
C GLN A 32 5.27 1.77 14.50
N VAL A 33 4.50 2.45 13.65
CA VAL A 33 4.23 3.90 13.76
C VAL A 33 3.65 4.26 15.13
N PHE A 34 2.79 3.40 15.66
CA PHE A 34 2.07 3.60 16.92
C PHE A 34 2.43 2.55 17.98
N ALA A 35 3.65 1.98 17.93
CA ALA A 35 4.10 0.98 18.91
C ALA A 35 3.89 1.50 20.35
N GLY A 36 3.04 0.81 21.11
CA GLY A 36 2.68 1.16 22.50
C GLY A 36 1.52 2.15 22.68
N ALA A 37 0.77 2.51 21.63
CA ALA A 37 -0.25 3.56 21.68
C ALA A 37 -1.71 3.07 21.64
N GLU A 38 -2.63 4.02 21.80
CA GLU A 38 -4.08 3.87 21.65
C GLU A 38 -4.53 3.56 20.20
N VAL A 39 -3.61 3.57 19.24
CA VAL A 39 -3.89 3.39 17.81
C VAL A 39 -3.30 2.09 17.33
N THR A 40 -4.11 1.28 16.65
CA THR A 40 -3.73 -0.02 16.10
C THR A 40 -3.76 0.04 14.58
N TYR A 41 -2.70 -0.45 13.95
CA TYR A 41 -2.66 -0.65 12.51
C TYR A 41 -3.58 -1.81 12.10
N ILE A 42 -4.41 -1.60 11.08
CA ILE A 42 -5.35 -2.61 10.57
C ILE A 42 -4.84 -3.23 9.28
N GLY A 43 -4.31 -2.42 8.37
CA GLY A 43 -3.91 -2.85 7.05
C GLY A 43 -3.88 -1.70 6.06
N TYR A 44 -3.86 -2.03 4.77
CA TYR A 44 -4.00 -1.05 3.70
C TYR A 44 -4.93 -1.56 2.60
N GLU A 45 -5.46 -0.64 1.83
CA GLU A 45 -6.32 -0.90 0.67
C GLU A 45 -5.76 -0.17 -0.55
N SER A 46 -5.63 -0.90 -1.65
CA SER A 46 -5.33 -0.31 -2.96
C SER A 46 -6.63 0.03 -3.65
N VAL A 47 -6.81 1.30 -4.01
CA VAL A 47 -7.93 1.74 -4.83
C VAL A 47 -7.43 1.94 -6.25
N GLU A 48 -7.84 1.03 -7.14
CA GLU A 48 -7.50 1.12 -8.55
C GLU A 48 -8.33 2.20 -9.25
N ARG A 49 -7.80 2.77 -10.32
CA ARG A 49 -8.45 3.89 -11.02
C ARG A 49 -9.89 3.58 -11.47
N GLN A 50 -10.11 2.34 -11.91
CA GLN A 50 -11.39 1.84 -12.41
C GLN A 50 -12.48 1.76 -11.33
N ASP A 51 -12.09 1.70 -10.05
CA ASP A 51 -13.00 1.65 -8.92
C ASP A 51 -13.35 3.06 -8.41
N ILE A 52 -12.73 4.09 -8.99
CA ILE A 52 -12.96 5.49 -8.62
C ILE A 52 -14.05 6.09 -9.52
N PRO A 53 -15.18 6.57 -8.95
CA PRO A 53 -16.24 7.22 -9.71
C PRO A 53 -15.73 8.39 -10.54
N GLU A 54 -16.27 8.59 -11.76
CA GLU A 54 -15.87 9.72 -12.62
C GLU A 54 -16.10 11.10 -11.97
N ALA A 55 -17.07 11.19 -11.06
CA ALA A 55 -17.39 12.42 -10.33
C ALA A 55 -16.44 12.70 -9.14
N ALA A 56 -15.55 11.76 -8.80
CA ALA A 56 -14.61 11.95 -7.70
C ALA A 56 -13.54 12.98 -8.07
N THR A 57 -13.06 13.72 -7.08
CA THR A 57 -11.96 14.68 -7.24
C THR A 57 -10.60 14.02 -7.41
N VAL A 58 -10.51 12.72 -7.15
CA VAL A 58 -9.31 11.90 -7.33
C VAL A 58 -9.51 11.09 -8.61
N ASP A 59 -8.55 11.19 -9.53
CA ASP A 59 -8.62 10.54 -10.84
C ASP A 59 -7.44 9.59 -11.07
N ARG A 60 -6.78 9.14 -10.00
CA ARG A 60 -5.58 8.31 -10.05
C ARG A 60 -5.60 7.25 -8.95
N LYS A 61 -4.86 6.16 -9.17
CA LYS A 61 -4.73 5.06 -8.23
C LYS A 61 -4.11 5.54 -6.92
N TYR A 62 -4.67 5.13 -5.78
CA TYR A 62 -4.23 5.57 -4.46
C TYR A 62 -4.27 4.46 -3.42
N LEU A 63 -3.50 4.66 -2.35
CA LEU A 63 -3.37 3.71 -1.25
C LEU A 63 -3.97 4.29 0.02
N ILE A 64 -4.85 3.55 0.68
CA ILE A 64 -5.42 3.92 1.98
C ILE A 64 -4.75 3.07 3.06
N VAL A 65 -4.14 3.70 4.05
CA VAL A 65 -3.56 3.02 5.21
C VAL A 65 -4.51 3.18 6.40
N ASP A 66 -5.00 2.07 6.93
CA ASP A 66 -6.06 2.05 7.95
C ASP A 66 -5.50 1.82 9.35
N PHE A 67 -5.88 2.73 10.26
CA PHE A 67 -5.63 2.67 11.68
C PHE A 67 -6.96 2.74 12.45
N ARG A 68 -6.96 2.24 13.69
CA ARG A 68 -8.11 2.33 14.60
C ARG A 68 -7.67 2.77 15.98
N PHE A 69 -8.38 3.75 16.53
CA PHE A 69 -8.30 4.03 17.96
C PHE A 69 -8.94 2.87 18.73
N ARG A 70 -8.29 2.45 19.81
CA ARG A 70 -8.76 1.37 20.71
C ARG A 70 -9.90 1.84 21.61
N ASN A 71 -9.91 3.13 21.93
CA ASN A 71 -10.88 3.77 22.81
C ASN A 71 -11.79 4.71 22.01
N GLU A 72 -12.47 5.63 22.70
CA GLU A 72 -13.37 6.62 22.08
C GLU A 72 -12.69 7.46 20.99
N GLN A 73 -13.53 8.04 20.13
CA GLN A 73 -13.11 8.93 19.05
C GLN A 73 -12.19 10.03 19.61
N PRO A 74 -10.97 10.19 19.07
CA PRO A 74 -10.03 11.18 19.58
C PRO A 74 -10.58 12.60 19.43
N LYS A 75 -10.11 13.52 20.29
CA LYS A 75 -10.28 14.95 20.04
C LYS A 75 -9.59 15.33 18.72
N ASN A 76 -10.11 16.37 18.04
CA ASN A 76 -9.59 16.81 16.75
C ASN A 76 -8.07 17.04 16.73
N GLU A 77 -7.49 17.61 17.80
CA GLU A 77 -6.05 17.83 17.88
C GLU A 77 -5.24 16.52 17.89
N GLN A 78 -5.68 15.53 18.66
CA GLN A 78 -5.05 14.20 18.71
C GLN A 78 -5.21 13.45 17.39
N LEU A 79 -6.36 13.61 16.72
CA LEU A 79 -6.57 13.07 15.38
C LEU A 79 -5.58 13.68 14.39
N GLN A 80 -5.46 15.01 14.34
CA GLN A 80 -4.54 15.69 13.42
C GLN A 80 -3.08 15.33 13.70
N ALA A 81 -2.68 15.21 14.98
CA ALA A 81 -1.35 14.75 15.34
C ALA A 81 -1.10 13.30 14.88
N SER A 82 -2.11 12.43 14.96
CA SER A 82 -2.02 11.04 14.52
C SER A 82 -1.93 10.94 12.99
N VAL A 83 -2.75 11.71 12.26
CA VAL A 83 -2.68 11.86 10.80
C VAL A 83 -1.29 12.31 10.39
N HIS A 84 -0.80 13.41 10.98
CA HIS A 84 0.51 13.95 10.67
C HIS A 84 1.62 12.92 10.93
N LYS A 85 1.57 12.21 12.06
CA LYS A 85 2.56 11.18 12.40
C LYS A 85 2.57 10.03 11.38
N ALA A 86 1.40 9.51 11.00
CA ALA A 86 1.28 8.43 10.04
C ALA A 86 1.76 8.87 8.64
N CYS A 87 1.30 10.04 8.17
CA CYS A 87 1.75 10.60 6.91
C CYS A 87 3.27 10.84 6.90
N MET A 88 3.84 11.40 7.96
CA MET A 88 5.29 11.61 8.04
C MET A 88 6.07 10.29 8.06
N ALA A 89 5.55 9.23 8.67
CA ALA A 89 6.19 7.91 8.63
C ALA A 89 6.23 7.34 7.20
N LEU A 90 5.13 7.50 6.44
CA LEU A 90 5.06 7.09 5.04
C LEU A 90 5.99 7.93 4.16
N LEU A 91 5.85 9.26 4.18
CA LEU A 91 6.55 10.16 3.27
C LEU A 91 8.06 10.24 3.53
N ARG A 92 8.52 9.99 4.75
CA ARG A 92 9.96 9.93 5.07
C ARG A 92 10.63 8.68 4.53
N ASN A 93 9.88 7.60 4.31
CA ASN A 93 10.42 6.39 3.70
C ASN A 93 10.47 6.56 2.16
N ARG A 94 11.56 7.16 1.67
CA ARG A 94 11.75 7.45 0.23
C ARG A 94 11.70 6.21 -0.65
N GLU A 95 12.18 5.08 -0.15
CA GLU A 95 12.16 3.82 -0.90
C GLU A 95 10.72 3.32 -1.08
N LEU A 96 9.92 3.36 -0.01
CA LEU A 96 8.49 3.03 -0.08
C LEU A 96 7.77 3.96 -1.05
N ILE A 97 7.92 5.28 -0.93
CA ILE A 97 7.27 6.25 -1.82
C ILE A 97 7.66 6.01 -3.28
N ARG A 98 8.95 5.80 -3.56
CA ARG A 98 9.41 5.45 -4.91
C ARG A 98 8.78 4.16 -5.40
N SER A 99 8.76 3.12 -4.58
CA SER A 99 8.14 1.83 -4.93
C SER A 99 6.64 1.95 -5.21
N LEU A 100 5.93 2.78 -4.44
CA LEU A 100 4.51 3.08 -4.66
C LEU A 100 4.30 3.82 -5.98
N SER A 101 5.08 4.88 -6.24
CA SER A 101 5.03 5.59 -7.53
C SER A 101 5.38 4.69 -8.71
N ASP A 102 6.42 3.85 -8.58
CA ASP A 102 6.80 2.87 -9.60
C ASP A 102 5.71 1.80 -9.81
N SER A 103 4.77 1.64 -8.87
CA SER A 103 3.61 0.74 -8.97
C SER A 103 2.34 1.46 -9.44
N GLY A 104 2.44 2.76 -9.77
CA GLY A 104 1.34 3.58 -10.27
C GLY A 104 0.47 4.23 -9.19
N TYR A 105 0.88 4.23 -7.92
CA TYR A 105 0.19 4.99 -6.88
C TYR A 105 0.63 6.45 -6.92
N ASP A 106 -0.32 7.35 -7.12
CA ASP A 106 -0.07 8.79 -7.21
C ASP A 106 -0.46 9.54 -5.92
N MET A 107 -1.12 8.84 -4.99
CA MET A 107 -1.55 9.39 -3.70
C MET A 107 -1.55 8.31 -2.62
N VAL A 108 -1.26 8.73 -1.39
CA VAL A 108 -1.40 7.90 -0.20
C VAL A 108 -2.21 8.68 0.83
N SER A 109 -3.23 8.03 1.38
CA SER A 109 -4.12 8.60 2.38
C SER A 109 -4.15 7.71 3.61
N VAL A 110 -4.45 8.30 4.76
CA VAL A 110 -4.57 7.57 6.04
C VAL A 110 -6.00 7.67 6.56
N ALA A 111 -6.51 6.58 7.13
CA ALA A 111 -7.82 6.52 7.74
C ALA A 111 -7.69 6.12 9.22
N PHE A 112 -8.50 6.73 10.08
CA PHE A 112 -8.59 6.38 11.50
C PHE A 112 -9.98 5.92 11.92
N ASP A 113 -10.97 6.09 11.05
CA ASP A 113 -12.32 5.55 11.16
C ASP A 113 -12.79 5.04 9.78
N ARG A 114 -14.05 4.58 9.68
CA ARG A 114 -14.61 4.05 8.42
C ARG A 114 -15.19 5.12 7.50
N ARG A 115 -15.16 6.39 7.91
CA ARG A 115 -15.91 7.48 7.29
C ARG A 115 -15.01 8.56 6.70
N SER A 116 -13.81 8.70 7.24
CA SER A 116 -12.87 9.76 6.91
C SER A 116 -11.54 9.19 6.44
N GLN A 117 -10.98 9.86 5.44
CA GLN A 117 -9.66 9.63 4.89
C GLN A 117 -8.95 10.97 4.84
N PHE A 118 -7.64 10.98 5.06
CA PHE A 118 -6.82 12.18 5.09
C PHE A 118 -5.65 12.00 4.13
N ASP A 119 -5.57 12.87 3.13
CA ASP A 119 -4.51 12.82 2.13
C ASP A 119 -3.18 13.28 2.73
N CYS A 120 -2.10 12.56 2.43
CA CYS A 120 -0.77 12.88 2.94
C CYS A 120 0.01 13.87 2.04
N LEU A 121 -0.49 14.22 0.85
CA LEU A 121 0.17 15.08 -0.14
C LEU A 121 -0.65 16.33 -0.48
#